data_AF-A0A382AK91-F1
#
_entry.id   AF-A0A382AK91-F1
#
_cell.length_a   1.000
_cell.length_b   1.000
_cell.length_c   1.000
_cell.angle_alpha   90.00
_cell.angle_beta   90.00
_cell.angle_gamma   90.00
#
_symmetry.space_group_name_H-M   'P 1'
#
loop_
_entity.id
_entity.type
_entity.pdbx_description
1 polymer ?
#
loop_
_entity_poly.entity_id
_entity_poly.type
_entity_poly.pdbx_seq_one_letter_code
_entity_poly.pdbx_strand_id
1 'polypeptide(L)'
;MTGLIGIVVLLGIAYALSNNRKAIKPRIVIWGVGLQVFLALIILKIPLVKSKFFFIDKLFKKLISFSDEGSDFLFESFVPGVGYHEAMINFAFRALPVIIFFSSLIAVTYHFGIIQFIVKWVARVMEKTMKTSGAETLSVSANIFVGQTEA
;
A
#
# COMPACT_ATOMS: atom_id res chain seq x y z
N MET A 1 -8.23 12.64 -21.76
CA MET A 1 -7.57 13.96 -21.74
C MET A 1 -7.48 14.54 -20.32
N THR A 2 -8.55 14.46 -19.53
CA THR A 2 -8.61 14.91 -18.13
C THR A 2 -7.47 14.38 -17.24
N GLY A 3 -7.14 13.08 -17.31
CA GLY A 3 -6.06 12.50 -16.50
C GLY A 3 -4.67 13.10 -16.77
N LEU A 4 -4.35 13.41 -18.03
CA LEU A 4 -3.08 14.04 -18.38
C LEU A 4 -3.01 15.49 -17.89
N ILE A 5 -4.12 16.22 -18.02
CA ILE A 5 -4.25 17.58 -17.48
C ILE A 5 -4.06 17.56 -15.96
N GLY A 6 -4.64 16.59 -15.26
CA GLY A 6 -4.46 16.41 -13.81
C GLY A 6 -2.99 16.24 -13.41
N ILE A 7 -2.24 15.40 -14.12
CA ILE A 7 -0.79 15.21 -13.86
C ILE A 7 -0.04 16.54 -14.04
N VAL A 8 -0.29 17.26 -15.13
CA VAL A 8 0.37 18.54 -15.41
C VAL A 8 0.02 19.59 -14.33
N VAL A 9 -1.23 19.66 -13.89
CA VAL A 9 -1.67 20.58 -12.84
C VAL A 9 -1.01 20.26 -11.51
N LEU A 10 -0.97 18.98 -11.09
CA LEU A 10 -0.34 18.57 -9.84
C LEU A 10 1.17 18.87 -9.83
N LEU A 11 1.86 18.59 -10.94
CA LEU A 11 3.27 18.95 -11.10
C LEU A 11 3.46 20.48 -11.12
N GLY A 12 2.54 21.23 -11.72
CA GLY A 12 2.53 22.68 -11.72
C GLY A 12 2.38 23.28 -10.32
N ILE A 13 1.48 22.73 -9.49
CA ILE A 13 1.30 23.12 -8.09
C ILE A 13 2.57 22.81 -7.28
N ALA A 14 3.11 21.59 -7.43
CA ALA A 14 4.36 21.21 -6.77
C ALA A 14 5.53 22.12 -7.16
N TYR A 15 5.62 22.51 -8.43
CA TYR A 15 6.62 23.45 -8.92
C TYR A 15 6.41 24.88 -8.38
N ALA A 16 5.14 25.34 -8.29
CA ALA A 16 4.81 26.65 -7.77
C ALA A 16 5.20 26.79 -6.28
N LEU A 17 4.93 25.75 -5.48
CA LEU A 17 5.23 25.66 -4.05
C LEU A 17 6.68 25.26 -3.74
N SER A 18 7.51 24.97 -4.76
CA SER A 18 8.90 24.55 -4.55
C SER A 18 9.77 25.67 -4.00
N ASN A 19 10.42 25.41 -2.85
CA ASN A 19 11.35 26.33 -2.19
C ASN A 19 12.55 26.73 -3.08
N ASN A 20 13.08 25.82 -3.89
CA ASN A 20 14.16 26.12 -4.84
C ASN A 20 13.94 25.43 -6.19
N ARG A 21 13.31 26.15 -7.12
CA ARG A 21 12.97 25.66 -8.46
C ARG A 21 14.19 25.28 -9.31
N LYS A 22 15.35 25.88 -9.06
CA LYS A 22 16.60 25.60 -9.79
C LYS A 22 17.27 24.30 -9.33
N ALA A 23 16.98 23.85 -8.11
CA ALA A 23 17.54 22.62 -7.55
C ALA A 23 16.73 21.36 -7.93
N ILE A 24 15.62 21.51 -8.65
CA ILE A 24 14.79 20.39 -9.06
C ILE A 24 15.57 19.52 -10.05
N LYS A 25 15.76 18.25 -9.68
CA LYS A 25 16.43 17.26 -10.53
C LYS A 25 15.41 16.63 -11.48
N PRO A 26 15.40 16.94 -12.79
CA PRO A 26 14.37 16.46 -13.73
C PRO A 26 14.35 14.93 -13.82
N ARG A 27 15.50 14.28 -13.62
CA ARG A 27 15.61 12.82 -13.54
C ARG A 27 14.64 12.21 -12.52
N ILE A 28 14.58 12.77 -11.31
CA ILE A 28 13.76 12.22 -10.22
C ILE A 28 12.29 12.34 -10.59
N VAL A 29 11.88 13.50 -11.11
CA VAL A 29 10.49 13.76 -11.52
C VAL A 29 10.07 12.84 -12.67
N ILE A 30 10.89 12.73 -13.72
CA ILE A 30 10.61 11.89 -14.88
C ILE A 30 10.52 10.41 -14.48
N TRP A 31 11.47 9.91 -13.68
CA TRP A 31 11.43 8.52 -13.22
C TRP A 31 10.29 8.25 -12.23
N GLY A 32 9.99 9.19 -11.33
CA GLY A 32 8.88 9.05 -10.39
C GLY A 32 7.55 8.92 -11.12
N VAL A 33 7.24 9.85 -12.02
CA VAL A 33 6.01 9.80 -12.84
C VAL A 33 6.04 8.61 -13.79
N GLY A 34 7.20 8.33 -14.41
CA GLY A 34 7.38 7.22 -15.34
C GLY A 34 7.12 5.86 -14.69
N LEU A 35 7.66 5.60 -13.50
CA LEU A 35 7.44 4.36 -12.76
C LEU A 35 5.98 4.22 -12.31
N GLN A 36 5.35 5.30 -11.85
CA GLN A 36 3.93 5.29 -11.49
C GLN A 36 3.05 4.94 -12.69
N VAL A 37 3.25 5.60 -13.83
CA VAL A 37 2.50 5.31 -15.07
C VAL A 37 2.80 3.90 -15.58
N PHE A 38 4.05 3.48 -15.54
CA PHE A 38 4.47 2.14 -15.94
C PHE A 38 3.77 1.05 -15.12
N LEU A 39 3.77 1.17 -13.79
CA LEU A 39 3.05 0.25 -12.91
C LEU A 39 1.54 0.28 -13.17
N ALA A 40 0.95 1.47 -13.32
CA ALA A 40 -0.48 1.60 -13.63
C ALA A 40 -0.85 0.90 -14.95
N LEU A 41 -0.05 1.05 -16.01
CA LEU A 41 -0.29 0.40 -17.29
C LEU A 41 -0.14 -1.12 -17.18
N ILE A 42 0.91 -1.60 -16.50
CA ILE A 42 1.13 -3.03 -16.28
C ILE A 42 -0.07 -3.66 -15.58
N ILE A 43 -0.54 -3.05 -14.49
CA ILE A 43 -1.58 -3.62 -13.64
C ILE A 43 -2.96 -3.49 -14.31
N LEU A 44 -3.28 -2.33 -14.90
CA LEU A 44 -4.64 -2.02 -15.36
C LEU A 44 -4.89 -2.36 -16.83
N LYS A 45 -3.88 -2.32 -17.70
CA LYS A 45 -4.05 -2.49 -19.16
C LYS A 45 -3.67 -3.87 -19.66
N ILE A 46 -2.70 -4.55 -19.06
CA ILE A 46 -2.24 -5.86 -19.55
C ILE A 46 -3.21 -6.95 -19.04
N PRO A 47 -4.00 -7.62 -19.90
CA PRO A 47 -5.02 -8.57 -19.46
C PRO A 47 -4.46 -9.76 -18.67
N LEU A 48 -3.28 -10.24 -19.08
CA LEU A 48 -2.59 -11.33 -18.38
C LEU A 48 -2.24 -10.94 -16.93
N VAL A 49 -1.73 -9.73 -16.74
CA VAL A 49 -1.37 -9.21 -15.42
C VAL A 49 -2.63 -8.98 -14.61
N LYS A 50 -3.66 -8.36 -15.18
CA LYS A 50 -4.97 -8.17 -14.54
C LYS A 50 -5.57 -9.50 -14.05
N SER A 51 -5.48 -10.55 -14.86
CA SER A 51 -5.93 -11.91 -14.48
C SER A 51 -5.11 -12.49 -13.31
N LYS A 52 -3.78 -12.30 -13.31
CA LYS A 52 -2.95 -12.69 -12.16
C LYS A 52 -3.22 -11.84 -10.91
N PHE A 53 -3.56 -10.57 -11.07
CA PHE A 53 -3.94 -9.69 -9.96
C PHE A 53 -5.21 -10.16 -9.23
N PHE A 54 -6.09 -10.89 -9.91
CA PHE A 54 -7.24 -11.53 -9.27
C PHE A 54 -6.84 -12.56 -8.22
N PHE A 55 -5.69 -13.25 -8.40
CA PHE A 55 -5.17 -14.14 -7.38
C PHE A 55 -4.72 -13.36 -6.13
N ILE A 56 -4.08 -12.20 -6.33
CA ILE A 56 -3.68 -11.32 -5.23
C ILE A 56 -4.92 -10.80 -4.49
N ASP A 57 -5.95 -10.34 -5.22
CA ASP A 57 -7.24 -9.93 -4.63
C ASP A 57 -7.87 -11.05 -3.79
N LYS A 58 -7.92 -12.28 -4.32
CA LYS A 58 -8.39 -13.45 -3.57
C LYS A 58 -7.56 -13.74 -2.32
N LEU A 59 -6.24 -13.60 -2.40
CA LEU A 59 -5.35 -13.77 -1.25
C LEU A 59 -5.69 -12.76 -0.15
N PHE A 60 -5.81 -11.47 -0.48
CA PHE A 60 -6.16 -10.44 0.50
C PHE A 60 -7.56 -10.66 1.08
N LYS A 61 -8.55 -11.03 0.26
CA LYS A 61 -9.89 -11.40 0.76
C LYS A 61 -9.83 -12.59 1.71
N LYS A 62 -8.97 -13.57 1.44
CA LYS A 62 -8.79 -14.71 2.33
C LYS A 62 -8.14 -14.30 3.65
N LEU A 63 -7.15 -13.41 3.62
CA LEU A 63 -6.54 -12.86 4.84
C LEU A 63 -7.56 -12.06 5.65
N ILE A 64 -8.39 -11.24 5.00
CA ILE A 64 -9.50 -10.53 5.66
C ILE A 64 -10.47 -11.52 6.30
N SER A 65 -10.83 -12.62 5.62
CA SER A 65 -11.71 -13.64 6.20
C SER A 65 -11.15 -14.26 7.48
N PHE A 66 -9.83 -14.38 7.63
CA PHE A 66 -9.25 -14.86 8.89
C PHE A 66 -9.38 -13.83 10.01
N SER A 67 -9.33 -12.54 9.67
CA SER A 67 -9.64 -11.49 10.63
C SER A 67 -11.12 -11.46 11.01
N ASP A 68 -12.01 -11.75 10.06
CA ASP A 68 -13.45 -11.83 10.32
C ASP A 68 -13.76 -12.95 11.32
N GLU A 69 -13.18 -14.14 11.12
CA GLU A 69 -13.29 -15.27 12.07
C GLU A 69 -12.77 -14.91 13.48
N GLY A 70 -11.66 -14.16 13.55
CA GLY A 70 -11.14 -13.67 14.83
C GLY A 70 -12.03 -12.63 15.50
N SER A 71 -12.70 -11.78 14.70
CA SER A 71 -13.70 -10.82 15.19
C SER A 71 -14.95 -11.53 15.69
N ASP A 72 -15.46 -12.50 14.94
CA ASP A 72 -16.63 -13.29 15.30
C ASP A 72 -16.36 -14.04 16.62
N PHE A 73 -15.17 -14.62 16.80
CA PHE A 73 -14.75 -15.22 18.07
C PHE A 73 -14.79 -14.24 19.26
N LEU A 74 -14.47 -12.96 19.05
CA LEU A 74 -14.40 -11.97 20.14
C LEU A 74 -15.74 -11.30 20.43
N PHE A 75 -16.56 -11.06 19.40
CA PHE A 75 -17.69 -10.15 19.46
C PHE A 75 -19.04 -10.77 19.06
N GLU A 76 -19.06 -11.91 18.38
CA GLU A 76 -20.30 -12.61 18.06
C GLU A 76 -20.80 -13.43 19.25
N SER A 77 -22.13 -13.51 19.40
CA SER A 77 -22.73 -14.39 20.41
C SER A 77 -22.58 -15.86 20.01
N PHE A 78 -22.09 -16.68 20.93
CA PHE A 78 -22.09 -18.14 20.79
C PHE A 78 -23.48 -18.78 20.97
N VAL A 79 -24.50 -18.00 21.32
CA VAL A 79 -25.88 -18.50 21.40
C VAL A 79 -26.44 -18.64 19.98
N PRO A 80 -26.89 -19.84 19.55
CA PRO A 80 -27.38 -20.05 18.19
C PRO A 80 -28.51 -19.08 17.83
N GLY A 81 -28.36 -18.38 16.70
CA GLY A 81 -29.37 -17.48 16.16
C GLY A 81 -29.36 -16.04 16.71
N VAL A 82 -28.48 -15.71 17.66
CA VAL A 82 -28.34 -14.33 18.19
C VAL A 82 -27.39 -13.49 17.34
N GLY A 83 -26.26 -14.06 16.92
CA GLY A 83 -25.25 -13.35 16.13
C GLY A 83 -24.66 -12.15 16.87
N TYR A 84 -24.34 -11.08 16.13
CA TYR A 84 -23.84 -9.83 16.70
C TYR A 84 -24.93 -9.07 17.44
N HIS A 85 -24.61 -8.53 18.61
CA HIS A 85 -25.48 -7.57 19.27
C HIS A 85 -25.65 -6.32 18.38
N GLU A 86 -26.85 -5.76 18.27
CA GLU A 86 -27.14 -4.65 17.34
C GLU A 86 -26.19 -3.46 17.50
N ALA A 87 -25.82 -3.13 18.75
CA ALA A 87 -24.86 -2.05 19.03
C ALA A 87 -23.44 -2.31 18.48
N MET A 88 -23.08 -3.57 18.25
CA MET A 88 -21.78 -4.00 17.72
C MET A 88 -21.77 -4.13 16.20
N ILE A 89 -22.91 -4.03 15.52
CA ILE A 89 -22.98 -4.00 14.05
C ILE A 89 -22.61 -2.59 13.57
N ASN A 90 -21.33 -2.24 13.74
CA ASN A 90 -20.80 -0.94 13.36
C ASN A 90 -19.38 -1.06 12.81
N PHE A 91 -18.88 0.07 12.31
CA PHE A 91 -17.55 0.15 11.72
C PHE A 91 -16.44 -0.28 12.68
N ALA A 92 -16.53 0.06 13.97
CA ALA A 92 -15.46 -0.21 14.93
C ALA A 92 -15.19 -1.72 15.07
N PHE A 93 -16.24 -2.53 15.23
CA PHE A 93 -16.10 -3.96 15.43
C PHE A 93 -15.90 -4.77 14.15
N ARG A 94 -16.05 -4.16 12.97
CA ARG A 94 -15.78 -4.82 11.68
C ARG A 94 -14.44 -4.39 11.06
N ALA A 95 -14.05 -3.12 11.19
CA ALA A 95 -12.85 -2.60 10.55
C ALA A 95 -11.61 -2.63 11.46
N LEU A 96 -11.75 -2.35 12.76
CA LEU A 96 -10.58 -2.28 13.66
C LEU A 96 -9.90 -3.64 13.88
N PRO A 97 -10.61 -4.78 14.01
CA PRO A 97 -9.96 -6.09 14.11
C PRO A 97 -9.06 -6.41 12.91
N VAL A 98 -9.47 -5.99 11.70
CA VAL A 98 -8.66 -6.14 10.47
C VAL A 98 -7.33 -5.40 10.61
N ILE A 99 -7.32 -4.19 11.15
CA ILE A 99 -6.10 -3.43 11.39
C ILE A 99 -5.19 -4.20 12.37
N ILE A 100 -5.73 -4.67 13.50
CA ILE A 100 -4.96 -5.41 14.52
C ILE A 100 -4.35 -6.69 13.93
N PHE A 101 -5.15 -7.46 13.18
CA PHE A 101 -4.72 -8.67 12.51
C PHE A 101 -3.57 -8.37 11.52
N PHE A 102 -3.75 -7.41 10.62
CA PHE A 102 -2.70 -7.07 9.64
C PHE A 102 -1.45 -6.50 10.31
N SER A 103 -1.56 -5.67 11.35
CA SER A 103 -0.39 -5.18 12.11
C SER A 103 0.41 -6.34 12.71
N SER A 104 -0.26 -7.33 13.32
CA SER A 104 0.42 -8.52 13.86
C SER A 104 1.05 -9.39 12.77
N LEU A 105 0.36 -9.58 11.63
CA LEU A 105 0.86 -10.34 10.49
C LEU A 105 2.11 -9.67 9.90
N ILE A 106 2.08 -8.34 9.73
CA ILE A 106 3.22 -7.56 9.27
C ILE A 106 4.38 -7.68 10.26
N ALA A 107 4.14 -7.56 11.56
CA ALA A 107 5.19 -7.74 12.57
C ALA A 107 5.86 -9.13 12.50
N VAL A 108 5.07 -10.20 12.33
CA VAL A 108 5.59 -11.57 12.15
C VAL A 108 6.39 -11.71 10.87
N THR A 109 5.90 -11.19 9.73
CA THR A 109 6.62 -11.24 8.46
C THR A 109 7.88 -10.37 8.47
N TYR A 110 7.91 -9.31 9.28
CA TYR A 110 9.10 -8.51 9.57
C TYR A 110 10.09 -9.31 10.40
N HIS A 111 9.65 -10.03 11.44
CA HIS A 111 10.52 -10.90 12.22
C HIS A 111 11.18 -11.99 11.35
N PHE A 112 10.44 -12.56 10.40
CA PHE A 112 10.96 -13.56 9.46
C PHE A 112 11.80 -12.99 8.31
N GLY A 113 11.96 -11.67 8.18
CA GLY A 113 12.78 -11.06 7.14
C GLY A 113 12.10 -10.92 5.77
N ILE A 114 10.81 -11.28 5.64
CA ILE A 114 10.10 -11.30 4.35
C ILE A 114 9.87 -9.87 3.84
N ILE A 115 9.40 -8.97 4.72
CA ILE A 115 9.17 -7.57 4.37
C ILE A 115 10.49 -6.89 4.01
N GLN A 116 11.56 -7.13 4.78
CA GLN A 116 12.89 -6.58 4.51
C GLN A 116 13.41 -7.04 3.14
N PHE A 117 13.19 -8.31 2.78
CA PHE A 117 13.55 -8.82 1.46
C PHE A 117 12.82 -8.05 0.34
N ILE A 118 11.49 -7.92 0.44
CA ILE A 118 10.67 -7.23 -0.57
C ILE A 118 11.05 -5.75 -0.67
N VAL A 119 11.13 -5.06 0.47
CA VAL A 119 11.49 -3.63 0.55
C VAL A 119 12.86 -3.37 -0.06
N LYS A 120 13.85 -4.23 0.20
CA LYS A 120 15.20 -4.11 -0.38
C LYS A 120 15.17 -4.23 -1.91
N TRP A 121 14.33 -5.09 -2.47
CA TRP A 121 14.16 -5.20 -3.92
C TRP A 121 13.53 -3.95 -4.52
N VAL A 122 12.45 -3.43 -3.91
CA VAL A 122 11.80 -2.19 -4.36
C VAL A 122 12.78 -1.02 -4.27
N ALA A 123 13.47 -0.89 -3.14
CA ALA A 123 14.44 0.16 -2.91
C ALA A 123 15.57 0.13 -3.95
N ARG A 124 16.07 -1.06 -4.32
CA ARG A 124 17.12 -1.19 -5.33
C ARG A 124 16.66 -0.74 -6.72
N VAL A 125 15.39 -0.99 -7.09
CA VAL A 125 14.81 -0.52 -8.35
C VAL A 125 14.69 1.00 -8.34
N MET A 126 14.17 1.57 -7.26
CA MET A 126 14.01 3.02 -7.09
C MET A 126 15.37 3.74 -7.06
N GLU A 127 16.35 3.21 -6.33
CA GLU A 127 17.70 3.79 -6.23
C GLU A 127 18.39 3.80 -7.59
N LYS A 128 18.31 2.69 -8.34
CA LYS A 128 18.93 2.57 -9.67
C LYS A 128 18.31 3.53 -10.69
N THR A 129 16.99 3.73 -10.62
CA THR A 129 16.26 4.60 -11.54
C THR A 129 16.40 6.07 -11.16
N MET A 130 15.96 6.43 -9.95
CA MET A 130 15.84 7.80 -9.46
C MET A 130 17.16 8.40 -8.95
N LYS A 131 18.14 7.56 -8.55
CA LYS A 131 19.42 7.99 -7.93
C LYS A 131 19.23 8.89 -6.70
N THR A 132 18.20 8.62 -5.92
CA THR A 132 17.96 9.17 -4.59
C THR A 132 18.88 8.52 -3.56
N SER A 133 18.94 9.07 -2.34
CA SER A 133 19.80 8.48 -1.30
C SER A 133 19.29 7.11 -0.87
N GLY A 134 20.18 6.21 -0.43
CA GLY A 134 19.79 4.87 0.01
C GLY A 134 18.79 4.90 1.17
N ALA A 135 18.99 5.80 2.14
CA ALA A 135 18.10 5.95 3.30
C ALA A 135 16.70 6.48 2.90
N GLU A 136 16.64 7.53 2.09
CA GLU A 136 15.38 8.06 1.54
C GLU A 136 14.62 6.99 0.75
N THR A 137 15.33 6.28 -0.11
CA THR A 137 14.74 5.25 -0.98
C THR A 137 14.23 4.06 -0.18
N LEU A 138 14.98 3.65 0.85
CA LEU A 138 14.57 2.56 1.74
C LEU A 138 13.31 2.92 2.51
N SER A 139 13.25 4.12 3.12
CA SER A 139 12.08 4.56 3.88
C SER A 139 10.85 4.71 2.98
N VAL A 140 10.97 5.31 1.79
CA VAL A 140 9.85 5.40 0.83
C VAL A 140 9.39 4.01 0.36
N SER A 141 10.32 3.06 0.18
CA SER A 141 9.96 1.68 -0.20
C SER A 141 9.30 0.91 0.94
N ALA A 142 9.70 1.16 2.19
CA ALA A 142 9.09 0.56 3.38
C ALA A 142 7.65 1.04 3.59
N ASN A 143 7.39 2.33 3.36
CA ASN A 143 6.06 2.96 3.45
C ASN A 143 4.98 2.33 2.54
N ILE A 144 5.35 1.44 1.61
CA ILE A 144 4.39 0.65 0.82
C ILE A 144 3.67 -0.39 1.70
N PHE A 145 4.33 -0.88 2.76
CA PHE A 145 3.89 -2.01 3.57
C PHE A 145 3.64 -1.66 5.03
N VAL A 146 4.36 -0.69 5.58
CA VAL A 146 4.26 -0.29 6.99
C VAL A 146 3.86 1.18 7.11
N GLY A 147 3.32 1.56 8.27
CA GLY A 147 2.87 2.93 8.51
C GLY A 147 4.01 3.94 8.52
N GLN A 148 3.69 5.24 8.41
CA GLN A 148 4.68 6.33 8.39
C GLN A 148 5.55 6.41 9.66
N THR A 149 5.10 5.83 10.77
CA THR A 149 5.84 5.75 12.03
C THR A 149 6.72 4.50 12.15
N GLU A 150 6.52 3.53 11.26
CA GLU A 150 7.19 2.22 11.25
C GLU A 150 8.20 2.09 10.08
N ALA A 151 8.07 2.94 9.06
CA ALA A 151 8.94 3.05 7.88
C ALA A 151 10.10 4.03 8.07
#